data_AF-A0A5N6C4C8-F1
#
_entry.id   AF-A0A5N6C4C8-F1
#
_cell.length_a   1.000
_cell.length_b   1.000
_cell.length_c   1.000
_cell.angle_alpha   90.00
_cell.angle_beta   90.00
_cell.angle_gamma   90.00
#
_symmetry.space_group_name_H-M   'P 1'
#
loop_
_entity.id
_entity.type
_entity.pdbx_description
1 polymer ?
#
loop_
_entity_poly.entity_id
_entity_poly.type
_entity_poly.pdbx_seq_one_letter_code
_entity_poly.pdbx_strand_id
1 'polypeptide(L)'
;MTNRNLLYGWKNVDADVAIRLLADALQQEFVLGGGDYVGGDIWRTPIGSEEVIQVQYNFVDEEGLHYEEEFPEYSLLVEIAESRRWDFIEDQLRKIEGLDLLRLEVFE
;
A
#
# COMPACT_ATOMS: atom_id res chain seq x y z
N MET A 1 -18.73 -9.18 9.23
CA MET A 1 -17.79 -8.04 9.36
C MET A 1 -17.64 -7.51 7.95
N THR A 2 -17.82 -6.22 7.74
CA THR A 2 -17.62 -5.65 6.41
C THR A 2 -16.13 -5.75 6.07
N ASN A 3 -15.80 -6.57 5.09
CA ASN A 3 -14.44 -6.63 4.58
C ASN A 3 -14.24 -5.43 3.67
N ARG A 4 -13.09 -4.79 3.76
CA ARG A 4 -12.77 -3.65 2.92
C ARG A 4 -11.31 -3.67 2.51
N ASN A 5 -11.04 -3.17 1.31
CA ASN A 5 -9.69 -2.96 0.81
C ASN A 5 -9.52 -1.48 0.48
N LEU A 6 -8.36 -0.94 0.83
CA LEU A 6 -7.97 0.43 0.51
C LEU A 6 -6.72 0.38 -0.37
N LEU A 7 -6.74 1.15 -1.45
CA LEU A 7 -5.57 1.42 -2.28
C LEU A 7 -5.23 2.90 -2.17
N TYR A 8 -4.01 3.19 -1.74
CA TYR A 8 -3.42 4.52 -1.79
C TYR A 8 -2.25 4.55 -2.77
N GLY A 9 -1.83 5.74 -3.18
CA GLY A 9 -0.63 5.89 -3.99
C GLY A 9 0.10 7.21 -3.82
N TRP A 10 1.37 7.19 -4.20
CA TRP A 10 2.23 8.36 -4.37
C TRP A 10 2.67 8.47 -5.83
N LYS A 11 2.69 9.70 -6.34
CA LYS A 11 3.15 10.00 -7.71
C LYS A 11 4.67 10.04 -7.84
N ASN A 12 5.34 10.62 -6.84
CA ASN A 12 6.77 10.89 -6.85
C ASN A 12 7.35 10.75 -5.44
N VAL A 13 7.38 9.53 -4.93
CA VAL A 13 8.08 9.24 -3.66
C VAL A 13 8.95 8.01 -3.85
N ASP A 14 10.15 8.05 -3.27
CA ASP A 14 11.00 6.86 -3.17
C ASP A 14 10.40 5.86 -2.18
N ALA A 15 10.48 4.56 -2.49
CA ALA A 15 9.94 3.52 -1.63
C ALA A 15 10.52 3.57 -0.21
N ASP A 16 11.84 3.79 -0.05
CA ASP A 16 12.48 3.90 1.26
C ASP A 16 11.88 5.04 2.12
N VAL A 17 11.49 6.15 1.48
CA VAL A 17 10.87 7.28 2.17
C VAL A 17 9.42 6.94 2.53
N ALA A 18 8.66 6.37 1.59
CA ALA A 18 7.31 5.89 1.84
C ALA A 18 7.25 4.91 3.01
N ILE A 19 8.13 3.91 3.03
CA ILE A 19 8.20 2.91 4.10
C ILE A 19 8.47 3.57 5.46
N ARG A 20 9.39 4.54 5.53
CA ARG A 20 9.64 5.27 6.79
C ARG A 20 8.43 6.07 7.26
N LEU A 21 7.74 6.75 6.33
CA LEU A 21 6.54 7.52 6.64
C LEU A 21 5.41 6.61 7.13
N LEU A 22 5.18 5.49 6.45
CA LEU A 22 4.18 4.50 6.86
C LEU A 22 4.54 3.85 8.20
N ALA A 23 5.81 3.51 8.40
CA ALA A 23 6.28 2.91 9.64
C ALA A 23 6.07 3.83 10.85
N ASP A 24 6.37 5.12 10.69
CA ASP A 24 6.15 6.13 11.72
C ASP A 24 4.66 6.37 11.99
N ALA A 25 3.88 6.58 10.93
CA ALA A 25 2.44 6.86 11.03
C ALA A 25 1.65 5.69 11.63
N LEU A 26 1.97 4.47 11.22
CA LEU A 26 1.25 3.26 11.65
C LEU A 26 1.85 2.63 12.89
N GLN A 27 3.00 3.14 13.35
CA GLN A 27 3.82 2.60 14.45
C GLN A 27 4.15 1.11 14.25
N GLN A 28 4.60 0.78 13.04
CA GLN A 28 4.81 -0.60 12.59
C GLN A 28 6.07 -0.74 11.76
N GLU A 29 6.72 -1.88 11.89
CA GLU A 29 7.87 -2.22 11.05
C GLU A 29 7.39 -2.90 9.77
N PHE A 30 7.99 -2.49 8.65
CA PHE A 30 7.83 -3.15 7.36
C PHE A 30 9.04 -4.03 7.10
N VAL A 31 8.78 -5.26 6.70
CA VAL A 31 9.80 -6.21 6.27
C VAL A 31 9.73 -6.30 4.76
N LEU A 32 10.90 -6.21 4.12
CA LEU A 32 11.01 -6.51 2.70
C LEU A 32 10.73 -8.01 2.50
N GLY A 33 9.60 -8.34 1.89
CA GLY A 33 9.29 -9.67 1.41
C GLY A 33 10.06 -9.94 0.12
N GLY A 34 10.59 -11.16 -0.03
CA GLY A 34 11.11 -11.60 -1.32
C GLY A 34 9.96 -11.57 -2.34
N GLY A 35 10.13 -10.81 -3.42
CA GLY A 35 9.09 -10.63 -4.43
C GLY A 35 8.64 -11.96 -5.02
N ASP A 36 7.36 -12.29 -4.82
CA ASP A 36 6.76 -13.44 -5.49
C ASP A 36 6.51 -13.06 -6.96
N TYR A 37 7.34 -13.63 -7.83
CA TYR A 37 7.15 -13.87 -9.27
C TYR A 37 6.79 -12.71 -10.24
N VAL A 38 6.47 -11.50 -9.76
CA VAL A 38 5.86 -10.43 -10.58
C VAL A 38 6.63 -9.08 -10.50
N GLY A 39 7.89 -9.10 -10.08
CA GLY A 39 8.84 -8.04 -10.48
C GLY A 39 8.90 -6.76 -9.63
N GLY A 40 8.89 -6.88 -8.29
CA GLY A 40 9.18 -5.74 -7.43
C GLY A 40 9.56 -6.11 -6.00
N ASP A 41 10.21 -5.15 -5.32
CA ASP A 41 10.33 -5.16 -3.86
C ASP A 41 8.94 -4.96 -3.26
N ILE A 42 8.50 -5.91 -2.43
CA ILE A 42 7.21 -5.87 -1.76
C ILE A 42 7.48 -5.75 -0.27
N TRP A 43 7.10 -4.63 0.32
CA TRP A 43 7.19 -4.47 1.76
C TRP A 43 5.87 -4.85 2.40
N ARG A 44 5.95 -5.70 3.43
CA ARG A 44 4.79 -6.16 4.19
C ARG A 44 5.02 -5.96 5.68
N THR A 45 3.95 -5.71 6.40
CA THR A 45 3.97 -5.74 7.87
C THR A 45 2.98 -6.81 8.36
N PRO A 46 3.46 -7.85 9.07
CA PRO A 46 2.58 -8.86 9.63
C PRO A 46 1.96 -8.33 10.93
N ILE A 47 0.68 -7.96 10.89
CA ILE A 47 0.01 -7.33 12.02
C ILE A 47 -0.99 -8.32 12.61
N GLY A 48 -0.55 -9.05 13.63
CA GLY A 48 -1.29 -10.23 14.07
C GLY A 48 -1.49 -11.20 12.91
N SER A 49 -2.39 -12.17 13.04
CA SER A 49 -2.53 -13.23 12.04
C SER A 49 -3.22 -12.83 10.73
N GLU A 50 -3.65 -11.57 10.54
CA GLU A 50 -4.63 -11.22 9.47
C GLU A 50 -4.41 -9.86 8.78
N GLU A 51 -3.90 -8.79 9.42
CA GLU A 51 -3.82 -7.48 8.75
C GLU A 51 -2.63 -7.44 7.77
N VAL A 52 -2.94 -7.11 6.50
CA VAL A 52 -1.97 -7.06 5.38
C VAL A 52 -1.86 -5.63 4.88
N ILE A 53 -0.69 -5.03 5.09
CA ILE A 53 -0.31 -3.76 4.45
C ILE A 53 0.83 -4.08 3.50
N GLN A 54 0.63 -3.79 2.23
CA GLN A 54 1.58 -4.06 1.17
C GLN A 54 1.95 -2.75 0.48
N VAL A 55 3.25 -2.56 0.26
CA VAL A 55 3.77 -1.41 -0.50
C VAL A 55 4.58 -1.96 -1.67
N GLN A 56 4.35 -1.41 -2.86
CA GLN A 56 5.05 -1.82 -4.07
C GLN A 56 5.07 -0.72 -5.13
N TYR A 57 5.98 -0.83 -6.09
CA TYR A 57 5.95 0.04 -7.26
C TYR A 57 4.78 -0.31 -8.17
N ASN A 58 4.19 0.72 -8.80
CA ASN A 58 3.30 0.52 -9.93
C ASN A 58 4.11 0.24 -11.20
N PHE A 59 4.84 -0.88 -11.18
CA PHE A 59 5.79 -1.24 -12.22
C PHE A 59 5.09 -1.38 -13.57
N VAL A 60 5.86 -1.16 -14.63
CA VAL A 60 5.43 -1.40 -16.01
C VAL A 60 6.00 -2.74 -16.44
N ASP A 61 5.14 -3.63 -16.90
CA ASP A 61 5.51 -4.97 -17.35
C ASP A 61 6.15 -4.97 -18.77
N GLU A 62 6.45 -6.16 -19.28
CA GLU A 62 7.04 -6.34 -20.62
C GLU A 62 6.11 -5.89 -21.76
N GLU A 63 4.80 -5.81 -21.51
CA GLU A 63 3.78 -5.36 -22.46
C GLU A 63 3.53 -3.85 -22.40
N GLY A 64 4.17 -3.15 -21.46
CA GLY A 64 4.00 -1.71 -21.25
C GLY A 64 2.80 -1.36 -20.38
N LEU A 65 2.24 -2.33 -19.65
CA LEU A 65 1.08 -2.16 -18.78
C LEU A 65 1.52 -1.95 -17.33
N HIS A 66 0.84 -1.03 -16.66
CA HIS A 66 1.04 -0.81 -15.23
C HIS A 66 0.34 -1.90 -14.41
N TYR A 67 0.92 -2.26 -13.26
CA TYR A 67 0.26 -3.17 -12.31
C TYR A 67 -1.17 -2.70 -11.94
N GLU A 68 -1.34 -1.41 -11.65
CA GLU A 68 -2.65 -0.76 -11.56
C GLU A 68 -2.82 0.20 -12.75
N GLU A 69 -3.38 -0.34 -13.84
CA GLU A 69 -3.64 0.38 -15.09
C GLU A 69 -4.58 1.58 -14.92
N GLU A 70 -5.46 1.55 -13.92
CA GLU A 70 -6.38 2.66 -13.62
C GLU A 70 -5.64 3.90 -13.08
N PHE A 71 -4.40 3.73 -12.59
CA PHE A 71 -3.64 4.75 -11.86
C PHE A 71 -2.18 4.88 -12.35
N PRO A 72 -1.94 5.06 -13.66
CA PRO A 72 -0.59 5.02 -14.25
C PRO A 72 0.32 6.17 -13.79
N GLU A 73 -0.24 7.27 -13.28
CA GLU A 73 0.54 8.40 -12.77
C GLU A 73 1.12 8.19 -11.36
N TYR A 74 0.72 7.12 -10.66
CA TYR A 74 1.20 6.80 -9.33
C TYR A 74 2.34 5.80 -9.43
N SER A 75 3.54 6.18 -8.96
CA SER A 75 4.74 5.35 -9.02
C SER A 75 4.79 4.28 -7.93
N LEU A 76 4.18 4.55 -6.78
CA LEU A 76 4.17 3.67 -5.62
C LEU A 76 2.74 3.50 -5.11
N LEU A 77 2.39 2.28 -4.74
CA LEU A 77 1.06 1.88 -4.30
C LEU A 77 1.15 1.30 -2.89
N VAL A 78 0.11 1.55 -2.11
CA VAL A 78 -0.07 1.01 -0.76
C VAL A 78 -1.44 0.34 -0.69
N GLU A 79 -1.43 -0.99 -0.66
CA GLU A 79 -2.62 -1.81 -0.49
C GLU A 79 -2.79 -2.16 0.98
N ILE A 80 -4.02 -2.01 1.47
CA ILE A 80 -4.38 -2.35 2.85
C ILE A 80 -5.62 -3.22 2.82
N ALA A 81 -5.50 -4.42 3.39
CA ALA A 81 -6.55 -5.40 3.47
C ALA A 81 -6.62 -6.02 4.87
N GLU A 82 -7.79 -6.59 5.20
CA GLU A 82 -8.00 -7.43 6.39
C GLU A 82 -7.64 -6.75 7.73
N SER A 83 -7.64 -5.41 7.77
CA SER A 83 -7.34 -4.67 9.00
C SER A 83 -8.49 -4.72 10.01
N ARG A 84 -8.14 -4.73 11.30
CA ARG A 84 -9.09 -4.54 12.41
C ARG A 84 -9.06 -3.12 12.98
N ARG A 85 -8.15 -2.26 12.51
CA ARG A 85 -7.86 -0.93 13.04
C ARG A 85 -8.12 0.17 12.01
N TRP A 86 -9.17 -0.03 11.24
CA TRP A 86 -9.54 0.76 10.08
C TRP A 86 -9.61 2.27 10.32
N ASP A 87 -10.28 2.70 11.38
CA ASP A 87 -10.38 4.12 11.74
C ASP A 87 -9.02 4.74 12.05
N PHE A 88 -8.14 3.98 12.72
CA PHE A 88 -6.79 4.43 13.02
C PHE A 88 -5.96 4.57 11.74
N ILE A 89 -5.98 3.55 10.87
CA ILE A 89 -5.22 3.57 9.61
C ILE A 89 -5.63 4.77 8.77
N GLU A 90 -6.93 4.97 8.54
CA GLU A 90 -7.40 6.11 7.75
C GLU A 90 -6.99 7.46 8.35
N ASP A 91 -7.13 7.62 9.68
CA ASP A 91 -6.73 8.86 10.35
C ASP A 91 -5.22 9.13 10.25
N GLN A 92 -4.39 8.08 10.29
CA GLN A 92 -2.94 8.24 10.13
C GLN A 92 -2.56 8.53 8.68
N LEU A 93 -3.10 7.79 7.72
CA LEU A 93 -2.72 7.94 6.30
C LEU A 93 -3.17 9.27 5.70
N ARG A 94 -4.34 9.80 6.12
CA ARG A 94 -4.82 11.13 5.69
C ARG A 94 -3.90 12.28 6.09
N LYS A 95 -2.97 12.07 7.04
CA LYS A 95 -1.99 13.07 7.49
C LYS A 95 -0.70 13.03 6.69
N ILE A 96 -0.50 12.01 5.86
CA ILE A 96 0.72 11.84 5.08
C ILE A 96 0.60 12.65 3.79
N GLU A 97 1.47 13.65 3.64
CA GLU A 97 1.46 14.51 2.46
C GLU A 97 1.77 13.72 1.17
N GLY A 98 0.97 13.95 0.14
CA GLY A 98 1.13 13.33 -1.18
C GLY A 98 0.67 11.88 -1.28
N LEU A 99 0.14 11.28 -0.20
CA LEU A 99 -0.48 9.95 -0.22
C LEU A 99 -1.97 10.10 -0.53
N ASP A 100 -2.35 9.78 -1.77
CA ASP A 100 -3.73 9.92 -2.23
C ASP A 100 -4.50 8.62 -2.04
N LEU A 101 -5.75 8.69 -1.59
CA LEU A 101 -6.68 7.56 -1.60
C LEU A 101 -7.20 7.35 -3.03
N LEU A 102 -6.92 6.20 -3.61
CA LEU A 102 -7.23 5.86 -5.01
C LEU A 102 -8.50 5.02 -5.12
N ARG A 103 -8.60 3.96 -4.32
CA ARG A 103 -9.71 3.00 -4.38
C ARG A 103 -10.13 2.58 -2.97
N LEU A 104 -11.45 2.51 -2.76
CA LEU A 104 -12.08 1.89 -1.60
C LEU A 104 -13.04 0.82 -2.11
N GLU A 105 -12.78 -0.42 -1.71
CA GLU A 105 -13.64 -1.56 -2.02
C GLU A 105 -14.26 -2.06 -0.73
N VAL A 106 -15.56 -2.33 -0.77
CA VAL A 106 -16.35 -2.78 0.38
C VAL A 106 -17.08 -4.05 -0.02
N PHE A 107 -16.89 -5.11 0.76
CA PHE A 107 -17.45 -6.44 0.51
C PHE A 107 -18.36 -6.86 1.68
N GLU A 108 -19.46 -7.53 1.35
CA GLU A 108 -20.48 -8.03 2.29
C GLU A 108 -20.12 -9.37 2.95
#